data_AF-A0AAX1EFY8-F1
#
_entry.id   AF-A0AAX1EFY8-F1
#
_cell.length_a   1.000
_cell.length_b   1.000
_cell.length_c   1.000
_cell.angle_alpha   90.00
_cell.angle_beta   90.00
_cell.angle_gamma   90.00
#
_symmetry.space_group_name_H-M   'P 1'
#
loop_
_entity.id
_entity.type
_entity.pdbx_description
1 polymer ?
#
loop_
_entity_poly.entity_id
_entity_poly.type
_entity_poly.pdbx_seq_one_letter_code
_entity_poly.pdbx_strand_id
1 'polypeptide(L)' 'MNSKLDKIANPLNFYKNPIDVDKDKELTIGEKIKVLQNWLDDINLRQIAEAENMPSYHPSRYHMAEIEQLLRQYQNKA' A
#
# COMPACT_ATOMS: atom_id res chain seq x y z
N MET A 1 -2.97 22.04 4.71
CA MET A 1 -2.34 20.70 4.83
C MET A 1 -2.85 19.85 3.69
N ASN A 2 -1.98 19.38 2.79
CA ASN A 2 -2.40 18.55 1.65
C ASN A 2 -2.54 17.09 2.10
N SER A 3 -3.64 16.78 2.79
CA SER A 3 -3.91 15.45 3.36
C SER A 3 -3.85 14.31 2.33
N LYS A 4 -4.03 14.60 1.03
CA LYS A 4 -3.92 13.62 -0.05
C LYS A 4 -2.47 13.19 -0.34
N LEU A 5 -1.52 14.13 -0.35
CA LEU A 5 -0.11 13.80 -0.58
C LEU A 5 0.43 12.96 0.57
N ASP A 6 -0.02 13.23 1.79
CA ASP A 6 0.36 12.46 2.97
C ASP A 6 -0.18 11.02 2.93
N LYS A 7 -1.46 10.87 2.51
CA LYS A 7 -2.09 9.56 2.23
C LYS A 7 -1.32 8.75 1.17
N ILE A 8 -0.79 9.41 0.14
CA ILE A 8 0.02 8.78 -0.92
C ILE A 8 1.41 8.41 -0.40
N ALA A 9 2.07 9.31 0.32
CA ALA A 9 3.43 9.09 0.79
C ALA A 9 3.52 8.05 1.91
N ASN A 10 2.52 8.00 2.80
CA ASN A 10 2.54 7.14 3.99
C ASN A 10 1.23 6.34 4.12
N PRO A 11 0.89 5.46 3.17
CA PRO A 11 -0.40 4.77 3.13
C PRO A 11 -0.70 3.98 4.41
N LEU A 12 0.32 3.39 5.02
CA LEU A 12 0.24 2.63 6.27
C LEU A 12 -0.23 3.46 7.49
N ASN A 13 -0.08 4.78 7.46
CA ASN A 13 -0.55 5.66 8.55
C ASN A 13 -2.03 6.02 8.41
N PHE A 14 -2.60 5.92 7.20
CA PHE A 14 -3.97 6.35 6.90
C PHE A 14 -4.91 5.19 6.65
N TYR A 15 -4.41 4.06 6.15
CA TYR A 15 -5.20 2.90 5.77
C TYR A 15 -4.76 1.68 6.55
N LYS A 16 -5.72 0.97 7.14
CA LYS A 16 -5.47 -0.28 7.85
C LYS A 16 -5.54 -1.47 6.90
N ASN A 17 -6.42 -1.41 5.89
CA ASN A 17 -6.59 -2.45 4.90
C ASN A 17 -6.48 -1.85 3.48
N PRO A 18 -5.94 -2.60 2.50
CA PRO A 18 -5.88 -2.14 1.11
C PRO A 18 -7.24 -1.74 0.55
N ILE A 19 -8.31 -2.45 0.93
CA ILE A 19 -9.68 -2.12 0.53
C ILE A 19 -10.16 -0.73 0.99
N ASP A 20 -9.54 -0.13 2.02
CA ASP A 20 -9.89 1.21 2.46
C ASP A 20 -9.47 2.28 1.43
N VAL A 21 -8.44 2.00 0.62
CA VAL A 21 -8.02 2.84 -0.52
C VAL A 21 -9.10 2.84 -1.62
N ASP A 22 -9.80 1.72 -1.82
CA ASP A 22 -10.91 1.66 -2.77
C ASP A 22 -12.08 2.53 -2.34
N LYS A 23 -12.39 2.51 -1.05
CA LYS A 23 -13.47 3.30 -0.46
C LYS A 23 -13.15 4.80 -0.40
N ASP A 24 -11.88 5.19 -0.50
CA ASP A 24 -11.48 6.59 -0.50
C ASP A 24 -11.92 7.25 -1.82
N LYS A 25 -12.95 8.10 -1.73
CA LYS A 25 -13.50 8.86 -2.87
C LYS A 25 -12.73 10.14 -3.14
N GLU A 26 -11.84 10.55 -2.23
CA GLU A 26 -11.01 11.73 -2.41
C GLU A 26 -9.85 11.47 -3.38
N LEU A 27 -9.47 10.20 -3.54
CA LEU A 27 -8.42 9.77 -4.46
C LEU A 27 -8.96 9.44 -5.84
N THR A 28 -8.31 9.97 -6.88
CA THR A 28 -8.48 9.54 -8.26
C THR A 28 -7.88 8.16 -8.49
N ILE A 29 -8.23 7.49 -9.60
CA ILE A 29 -7.67 6.17 -9.96
C ILE A 29 -6.13 6.21 -9.98
N GLY A 30 -5.54 7.24 -10.58
CA GLY A 30 -4.08 7.41 -10.61
C GLY A 30 -3.46 7.59 -9.22
N GLU A 31 -4.14 8.28 -8.31
CA GLU A 31 -3.68 8.41 -6.93
C GLU A 31 -3.84 7.10 -6.14
N LYS A 32 -4.93 6.35 -6.33
CA LYS A 32 -5.12 5.02 -5.73
C LYS A 32 -4.02 4.06 -6.14
N ILE A 33 -3.60 4.09 -7.42
CA ILE A 33 -2.44 3.33 -7.91
C ILE A 33 -1.18 3.72 -7.13
N LYS A 34 -0.89 5.03 -7.00
CA LYS A 34 0.30 5.50 -6.26
C LYS A 34 0.28 5.10 -4.79
N VAL A 35 -0.86 5.22 -4.11
CA VAL A 35 -1.04 4.78 -2.71
C VAL A 35 -0.71 3.29 -2.58
N LEU A 36 -1.29 2.45 -3.43
CA LEU A 36 -1.08 1.00 -3.38
C LEU A 36 0.35 0.60 -3.77
N GLN A 37 0.98 1.28 -4.74
CA GLN A 37 2.38 1.06 -5.09
C GLN A 37 3.30 1.41 -3.93
N ASN A 38 3.15 2.60 -3.34
CA ASN A 38 3.97 3.01 -2.20
C ASN A 38 3.77 2.07 -1.00
N TRP A 39 2.55 1.57 -0.79
CA TRP A 39 2.29 0.58 0.26
C TRP A 39 3.07 -0.71 0.01
N LEU A 40 3.10 -1.20 -1.23
CA LEU A 40 3.84 -2.39 -1.60
C LEU A 40 5.36 -2.20 -1.45
N ASP A 41 5.88 -1.03 -1.82
CA ASP A 41 7.27 -0.63 -1.58
C ASP A 41 7.62 -0.60 -0.08
N ASP A 42 6.78 0.01 0.76
CA ASP A 42 6.96 0.05 2.21
C ASP A 42 7.02 -1.37 2.83
N ILE A 43 6.14 -2.26 2.38
CA ILE A 43 6.12 -3.66 2.81
C ILE A 43 7.41 -4.37 2.38
N ASN A 44 7.87 -4.14 1.14
CA ASN A 44 9.12 -4.72 0.65
C ASN A 44 10.33 -4.19 1.41
N LEU A 45 10.40 -2.88 1.67
CA LEU A 45 11.47 -2.27 2.46
C LEU A 45 11.53 -2.85 3.88
N ARG A 46 10.37 -3.04 4.52
CA ARG A 46 10.30 -3.71 5.83
C ARG A 46 10.79 -5.14 5.76
N GLN A 47 10.35 -5.92 4.76
CA GLN A 47 10.83 -7.29 4.59
C GLN A 47 12.34 -7.38 4.33
N ILE A 48 12.90 -6.47 3.54
CA ILE A 48 14.35 -6.38 3.30
C ILE A 48 15.06 -6.07 4.62
N ALA A 49 14.60 -5.06 5.36
CA ALA A 49 15.18 -4.69 6.64
C ALA A 49 15.07 -5.82 7.69
N GLU A 50 13.94 -6.55 7.72
CA GLU A 50 13.75 -7.74 8.58
C GLU A 50 14.68 -8.89 8.16
N ALA A 51 14.88 -9.11 6.85
CA ALA A 51 15.79 -10.12 6.35
C ALA A 51 17.27 -9.80 6.67
N GLU A 52 17.65 -8.52 6.64
CA GLU A 52 19.01 -8.07 6.98
C GLU A 52 19.31 -8.11 8.49
N ASN A 53 18.30 -8.05 9.37
CA ASN A 53 18.47 -7.92 10.83
C ASN A 53 18.24 -9.23 11.63
N MET A 54 18.37 -10.38 10.96
CA MET A 54 18.01 -11.76 11.40
C MET A 54 16.51 -12.10 11.29
N PRO A 55 16.16 -13.31 10.80
CA PRO A 55 14.78 -13.66 10.46
C PRO A 55 13.92 -13.86 11.72
N SER A 56 13.24 -12.81 12.16
CA SER A 56 12.06 -12.99 13.01
C SER A 56 10.98 -13.65 12.17
N TYR A 57 10.75 -14.93 12.42
CA TYR A 57 9.69 -15.77 11.86
C TYR A 57 8.31 -15.23 12.29
N HIS A 58 7.92 -14.11 11.73
CA HIS A 58 6.54 -13.67 11.72
C HIS A 58 6.12 -13.64 10.26
N PRO A 59 5.17 -14.49 9.83
CA PRO A 59 4.48 -14.26 8.58
C PRO A 59 3.68 -12.99 8.80
N SER A 60 4.31 -11.83 8.63
CA SER A 60 3.62 -10.58 8.52
C SER A 60 2.66 -10.79 7.37
N ARG A 61 1.39 -11.00 7.71
CA ARG A 61 0.25 -11.12 6.79
C ARG A 61 0.02 -9.74 6.19
N TYR A 62 1.06 -9.20 5.57
CA TYR A 62 0.92 -8.05 4.72
C TYR A 62 -0.08 -8.48 3.65
N HIS A 63 -1.14 -7.70 3.47
CA HIS A 63 -2.19 -7.96 2.51
C HIS A 63 -1.69 -7.76 1.06
N MET A 64 -0.47 -8.22 0.74
CA MET A 64 0.20 -8.03 -0.55
C MET A 64 -0.66 -8.54 -1.69
N ALA A 65 -1.23 -9.74 -1.55
CA ALA A 65 -2.14 -10.30 -2.57
C ALA A 65 -3.36 -9.40 -2.83
N GLU A 66 -3.89 -8.75 -1.79
CA GLU A 66 -5.03 -7.81 -1.94
C GLU A 66 -4.58 -6.48 -2.57
N ILE A 67 -3.41 -5.97 -2.19
CA ILE A 67 -2.80 -4.77 -2.79
C ILE A 67 -2.54 -5.00 -4.28
N GLU A 68 -1.95 -6.14 -4.66
CA GLU A 68 -1.68 -6.51 -6.04
C GLU A 68 -2.97 -6.69 -6.85
N GLN A 69 -4.00 -7.30 -6.27
CA GLN A 69 -5.30 -7.45 -6.91
C GLN A 69 -5.94 -6.09 -7.20
N LEU A 70 -5.93 -5.17 -6.22
CA LEU A 70 -6.45 -3.82 -6.39
C LEU A 70 -5.62 -3.01 -7.41
N LEU A 71 -4.30 -3.12 -7.38
CA LEU A 71 -3.42 -2.48 -8.36
C LEU A 71 -3.77 -2.90 -9.78
N ARG A 72 -3.87 -4.21 -10.04
CA ARG A 72 -4.27 -4.74 -11.35
C ARG A 72 -5.65 -4.24 -11.75
N GLN A 73 -6.59 -4.17 -10.81
CA GLN A 73 -7.93 -3.67 -11.07
C GLN A 73 -7.91 -2.20 -11.51
N TYR A 74 -7.12 -1.35 -10.85
CA TYR A 74 -7.04 0.07 -11.20
C TYR A 74 -6.21 0.33 -12.45
N GLN A 75 -5.14 -0.42 -12.68
CA GLN A 75 -4.35 -0.33 -13.91
C GLN A 75 -5.17 -0.70 -15.15
N ASN A 76 -6.10 -1.66 -15.03
CA ASN A 76 -7.03 -1.99 -16.13
C ASN A 76 -8.14 -0.94 -16.35
N LYS A 77 -8.31 0.01 -15.42
CA LYS A 77 -9.34 1.06 -15.46
C LYS A 77 -8.77 2.46 -15.73
N ALA A 78 -7.45 2.63 -15.72
CA ALA A 78 -6.73 3.88 -15.94
C ALA A 78 -6.47 4.09 -17.44
#